data_AF-A0A399M629-F1
#
_entry.id   AF-A0A399M629-F1
#
_cell.length_a   1.000
_cell.length_b   1.000
_cell.length_c   1.000
_cell.angle_alpha   90.00
_cell.angle_beta   90.00
_cell.angle_gamma   90.00
#
_symmetry.space_group_name_H-M   'P 1'
#
loop_
_entity.id
_entity.type
_entity.pdbx_description
1 polymer ?
#
loop_
_entity_poly.entity_id
_entity_poly.type
_entity_poly.pdbx_seq_one_letter_code
_entity_poly.pdbx_strand_id
1 'polypeptide(L)' 'MNMQTVLTYFVRPAKRKSDIFFLILAALVGGAAAVLMTMKISLLVGIPFFFFTTLVLHFAWRSPEQGDADIG' A
#
# COMPACT_ATOMS: atom_id res chain seq x y z
N MET A 1 20.18 -29.14 3.58
CA MET A 1 19.53 -27.85 3.28
C MET A 1 18.61 -28.10 2.10
N ASN A 2 17.29 -28.21 2.34
CA ASN A 2 16.36 -28.78 1.36
C ASN A 2 16.11 -27.83 0.19
N MET A 3 16.20 -28.36 -1.03
CA MET A 3 16.03 -27.66 -2.31
C MET A 3 14.67 -26.94 -2.44
N GLN A 4 13.66 -27.37 -1.66
CA GLN A 4 12.35 -26.72 -1.58
C GLN A 4 12.39 -25.33 -0.94
N THR A 5 13.26 -25.07 0.04
CA THR A 5 13.32 -23.76 0.72
C THR A 5 13.80 -22.67 -0.23
N VAL A 6 14.73 -22.99 -1.14
CA VAL A 6 15.29 -22.05 -2.13
C VAL A 6 14.23 -21.65 -3.16
N LEU A 7 13.42 -22.60 -3.62
CA LEU A 7 12.33 -22.33 -4.57
C LEU A 7 11.23 -21.46 -3.95
N THR A 8 10.88 -21.66 -2.68
CA THR A 8 9.92 -20.76 -2.01
C THR A 8 10.45 -19.32 -1.91
N TYR A 9 11.74 -19.13 -1.66
CA TYR A 9 12.37 -17.81 -1.64
C TYR A 9 12.51 -17.16 -3.02
N PHE A 10 12.62 -17.94 -4.10
CA PHE A 10 12.68 -17.46 -5.48
C PHE A 10 11.30 -17.24 -6.12
N VAL A 11 10.25 -17.91 -5.63
CA VAL A 11 8.85 -17.73 -6.08
C VAL A 11 8.13 -16.62 -5.29
N ARG A 12 8.50 -16.35 -4.02
CA ARG A 12 7.99 -15.21 -3.23
C ARG A 12 8.64 -13.81 -3.38
N PRO A 13 9.73 -13.55 -4.13
CA PRO A 13 10.31 -12.21 -4.23
C PRO A 13 9.49 -11.32 -5.17
N ALA A 14 8.67 -11.90 -6.05
CA ALA A 14 7.81 -11.17 -6.98
C ALA A 14 6.69 -10.41 -6.24
N LYS A 15 6.09 -11.01 -5.19
CA LYS A 15 5.11 -10.31 -4.35
C LYS A 15 5.76 -9.12 -3.62
N ARG A 16 6.98 -9.28 -3.11
CA ARG A 16 7.67 -8.25 -2.33
C ARG A 16 8.06 -7.02 -3.16
N LYS A 17 8.49 -7.21 -4.41
CA LYS A 17 8.81 -6.09 -5.32
C LYS A 17 7.55 -5.34 -5.73
N SER A 18 6.49 -6.07 -6.12
CA SER A 18 5.20 -5.46 -6.47
C SER A 18 4.60 -4.66 -5.30
N ASP A 19 4.70 -5.19 -4.08
CA ASP A 19 4.25 -4.52 -2.85
C ASP A 19 5.01 -3.19 -2.60
N ILE A 20 6.32 -3.16 -2.85
CA ILE A 20 7.15 -1.95 -2.74
C ILE A 20 6.77 -0.92 -3.80
N PHE A 21 6.60 -1.33 -5.06
CA PHE A 21 6.16 -0.40 -6.11
C PHE A 21 4.79 0.20 -5.80
N PHE A 22 3.87 -0.61 -5.27
CA PHE A 22 2.55 -0.13 -4.89
C PHE A 22 2.58 0.78 -3.67
N LEU A 23 3.46 0.51 -2.71
CA LEU A 23 3.67 1.39 -1.55
C LEU A 23 4.25 2.75 -1.97
N ILE A 24 5.16 2.77 -2.95
CA ILE A 24 5.68 4.02 -3.54
C ILE A 24 4.56 4.79 -4.25
N LEU A 25 3.72 4.10 -5.02
CA LEU A 25 2.58 4.72 -5.71
C LEU A 25 1.56 5.28 -4.71
N ALA A 26 1.24 4.52 -3.66
CA ALA A 26 0.37 4.94 -2.57
C ALA A 26 0.93 6.14 -1.79
N ALA A 27 2.25 6.20 -1.60
CA ALA A 27 2.93 7.35 -1.01
C ALA A 27 2.88 8.58 -1.93
N LEU A 28 3.02 8.43 -3.24
CA LEU A 28 2.87 9.55 -4.18
C LEU A 28 1.45 10.14 -4.17
N VAL A 29 0.44 9.26 -4.19
CA VAL A 29 -0.97 9.67 -4.14
C VAL A 29 -1.32 10.32 -2.79
N GLY A 30 -0.93 9.67 -1.69
CA GLY A 30 -1.12 10.21 -0.35
C GLY A 30 -0.39 11.54 -0.16
N GLY A 31 0.82 11.67 -0.73
CA GLY A 31 1.63 12.88 -0.71
C GLY A 31 0.96 14.05 -1.41
N ALA A 32 0.48 13.85 -2.63
CA ALA A 32 -0.27 14.86 -3.37
C ALA A 32 -1.51 15.32 -2.59
N ALA A 33 -2.26 14.38 -2.03
CA ALA A 33 -3.47 14.69 -1.26
C ALA A 33 -3.16 15.41 0.07
N ALA A 34 -2.07 15.04 0.73
CA ALA A 34 -1.59 15.68 1.96
C ALA A 34 -1.04 17.09 1.72
N VAL A 35 -0.37 17.34 0.59
CA VAL A 35 0.05 18.69 0.19
C VAL A 35 -1.17 19.58 0.00
N LEU A 36 -2.20 19.10 -0.71
CA LEU A 36 -3.45 19.84 -0.87
C LEU A 36 -4.11 20.16 0.48
N MET A 37 -4.14 19.21 1.41
CA MET A 37 -4.67 19.46 2.76
C MET A 37 -3.81 20.42 3.59
N THR A 38 -2.48 20.34 3.47
CA THR A 38 -1.56 21.24 4.17
C THR A 38 -1.74 22.68 3.69
N MET A 39 -1.89 22.87 2.38
CA MET A 39 -2.10 24.19 1.78
C MET A 39 -3.48 24.77 2.12
N LYS A 40 -4.51 23.94 2.31
CA LYS A 40 -5.88 24.39 2.57
C LYS A 40 -6.25 24.50 4.05
N ILE A 41 -5.66 23.68 4.92
CA ILE A 41 -6.07 23.55 6.31
C ILE A 41 -4.89 23.83 7.24
N SER A 42 -3.97 22.88 7.37
CA SER A 42 -2.80 22.98 8.25
C SER A 42 -1.89 21.77 8.06
N LEU A 43 -0.60 21.97 8.32
CA LEU A 43 0.41 20.93 8.30
C LEU A 43 0.13 19.83 9.34
N LEU A 44 -0.51 20.18 10.46
CA LEU A 44 -0.98 19.23 11.48
C LEU A 44 -2.06 18.26 10.97
N VAL A 45 -2.78 18.62 9.90
CA VAL A 45 -3.82 17.78 9.29
C VAL A 45 -3.27 17.02 8.09
N GLY A 46 -2.36 17.64 7.32
CA GLY A 46 -1.74 17.02 6.15
C GLY A 46 -0.90 15.77 6.47
N ILE A 47 -0.07 15.81 7.52
CA ILE A 47 0.78 14.67 7.91
C ILE A 47 -0.02 13.42 8.32
N PRO A 48 -1.00 13.48 9.24
CA PRO A 48 -1.79 12.30 9.57
C PRO A 48 -2.63 11.83 8.37
N PHE A 49 -3.08 12.74 7.50
CA PHE A 49 -3.82 12.38 6.30
C PHE A 49 -2.94 11.65 5.26
N PHE A 50 -1.69 12.06 5.09
CA PHE A 50 -0.69 11.35 4.30
C PHE A 50 -0.56 9.89 4.76
N PHE A 51 -0.32 9.71 6.05
CA PHE A 51 -0.10 8.39 6.62
C PHE A 51 -1.35 7.51 6.49
N PHE A 52 -2.52 8.08 6.77
CA PHE A 52 -3.80 7.40 6.63
C PHE A 52 -4.06 6.96 5.19
N THR A 53 -3.93 7.84 4.22
CA THR A 53 -4.20 7.53 2.80
C THR A 53 -3.21 6.51 2.24
N THR A 54 -1.92 6.63 2.54
CA THR A 54 -0.92 5.64 2.11
C THR A 54 -1.20 4.26 2.70
N LEU A 55 -1.59 4.16 3.97
CA LEU A 55 -1.98 2.90 4.59
C LEU A 55 -3.24 2.31 3.95
N VAL A 56 -4.29 3.11 3.77
CA VAL A 56 -5.54 2.65 3.16
C VAL A 56 -5.31 2.12 1.74
N LEU A 57 -4.55 2.84 0.90
CA LEU A 57 -4.23 2.36 -0.45
C LEU A 57 -3.41 1.07 -0.43
N HIS A 58 -2.44 0.97 0.49
CA HIS A 58 -1.61 -0.22 0.63
C HIS A 58 -2.42 -1.44 1.10
N PHE A 59 -3.29 -1.27 2.09
CA PHE A 59 -4.17 -2.34 2.57
C PHE A 59 -5.22 -2.73 1.53
N ALA A 60 -5.85 -1.77 0.86
CA ALA A 60 -6.82 -2.03 -0.20
C ALA A 60 -6.21 -2.84 -1.36
N TRP A 61 -4.97 -2.55 -1.72
CA TRP A 61 -4.25 -3.33 -2.73
C TRP A 61 -3.90 -4.75 -2.26
N ARG A 62 -3.57 -4.91 -0.98
CA ARG A 62 -3.15 -6.19 -0.41
C ARG A 62 -4.33 -7.13 -0.11
N SER A 63 -5.53 -6.58 0.07
CA SER A 63 -6.74 -7.32 0.42
C SER A 63 -7.88 -7.04 -0.58
N PRO A 64 -7.77 -7.49 -1.84
CA PRO A 64 -8.91 -7.46 -2.76
C PRO A 64 -10.02 -8.46 -2.37
N GLU A 65 -9.74 -9.43 -1.50
CA GLU A 65 -10.62 -10.59 -1.23
C GLU A 65 -11.88 -10.32 -0.38
N GLN A 66 -12.07 -9.12 0.18
CA GLN A 66 -13.29 -8.84 0.97
C GLN A 66 -14.47 -8.32 0.13
N GLY A 67 -14.28 -8.08 -1.17
CA GLY A 67 -15.31 -7.52 -2.06
C GLY A 67 -16.06 -8.53 -2.93
N ASP A 68 -15.53 -9.74 -3.12
CA ASP A 68 -16.12 -10.77 -4.01
C ASP A 68 -16.85 -11.91 -3.26
N ALA A 69 -16.84 -11.91 -1.93
CA ALA A 69 -17.44 -12.98 -1.12
C ALA A 69 -18.89 -12.70 -0.65
N ASP A 70 -19.49 -11.57 -1.05
CA ASP A 70 -20.83 -11.13 -0.59
C ASP A 70 -21.84 -10.97 -1.75
N ILE A 71 -21.61 -11.70 -2.85
CA ILE A 71 -22.60 -11.94 -3.91
C ILE A 71 -22.71 -13.46 -4.11
N GLY A 72 -23.26 -14.14 -3.10
CA GLY A 72 -23.57 -15.56 -3.12
C GLY A 72 -24.93 -15.83 -2.48
#